data_AF-A0A3A5JKL9-F1
#
_entry.id   AF-A0A3A5JKL9-F1
#
_cell.length_a   1.000
_cell.length_b   1.000
_cell.length_c   1.000
_cell.angle_alpha   90.00
_cell.angle_beta   90.00
_cell.angle_gamma   90.00
#
_symmetry.space_group_name_H-M   'P 1'
#
loop_
_entity.id
_entity.type
_entity.pdbx_description
1 polymer ?
#
loop_
_entity_poly.entity_id
_entity_poly.type
_entity_poly.pdbx_seq_one_letter_code
_entity_poly.pdbx_strand_id
1 'polypeptide(L)' 'MERFVLTDAQWAKMEPHCLGKPADPGRSGGDNRRFIEALLW' A
#
# COMPACT_ATOMS: atom_id res chain seq x y z
N MET A 1 -17.28 -1.55 -6.45
CA MET A 1 -16.39 -2.73 -6.35
C MET A 1 -15.00 -2.25 -6.75
N GLU A 2 -14.10 -2.04 -5.81
CA GLU A 2 -12.70 -1.71 -6.13
C GLU A 2 -12.05 -2.96 -6.75
N ARG A 3 -11.53 -2.85 -7.98
CA ARG A 3 -10.76 -3.92 -8.63
C ARG A 3 -9.30 -3.68 -8.34
N PHE A 4 -8.74 -4.49 -7.45
CA PHE A 4 -7.32 -4.51 -7.15
C PHE A 4 -6.59 -5.53 -8.02
N VAL A 5 -5.41 -5.15 -8.50
CA VAL A 5 -4.49 -6.05 -9.21
C VAL A 5 -3.82 -6.99 -8.21
N LEU A 6 -3.51 -6.50 -7.00
CA LEU A 6 -2.97 -7.33 -5.94
C LEU A 6 -4.09 -7.99 -5.13
N THR A 7 -3.97 -9.30 -4.96
CA THR A 7 -4.73 -10.02 -3.94
C THR A 7 -4.30 -9.58 -2.54
N ASP A 8 -5.18 -9.75 -1.56
CA ASP A 8 -4.86 -9.44 -0.16
C ASP A 8 -3.65 -10.23 0.35
N ALA A 9 -3.49 -11.48 -0.10
CA ALA A 9 -2.34 -12.32 0.25
C ALA A 9 -1.01 -11.81 -0.33
N GLN A 10 -1.04 -11.21 -1.52
CA GLN A 10 0.14 -10.55 -2.10
C GLN A 10 0.43 -9.26 -1.35
N TRP A 11 -0.60 -8.45 -1.08
CA TRP A 11 -0.48 -7.21 -0.34
C TRP A 11 0.13 -7.43 1.06
N ALA A 12 -0.36 -8.43 1.81
CA ALA A 12 0.13 -8.75 3.16
C ALA A 12 1.63 -9.06 3.22
N LYS A 13 2.24 -9.53 2.12
CA LYS A 13 3.68 -9.75 2.04
C LYS A 13 4.46 -8.46 1.75
N MET A 14 3.83 -7.51 1.07
CA MET A 14 4.45 -6.24 0.65
C MET A 14 4.33 -5.15 1.73
N GLU A 15 3.18 -5.07 2.37
CA GLU A 15 2.82 -4.03 3.36
C GLU A 15 3.89 -3.76 4.42
N PRO A 16 4.55 -4.77 5.04
CA PRO A 16 5.56 -4.52 6.06
C PRO A 16 6.80 -3.77 5.57
N HIS A 17 7.05 -3.79 4.25
CA HIS A 17 8.20 -3.17 3.58
C HIS A 17 7.88 -1.79 3.02
N CYS A 18 6.61 -1.40 2.93
CA CYS A 18 6.23 -0.05 2.53
C CYS A 18 6.53 0.94 3.66
N LEU A 19 7.21 2.04 3.33
CA LEU A 19 7.48 3.16 4.25
C LEU A 19 6.19 3.91 4.59
N GLY A 20 6.10 4.48 5.80
CA GLY A 20 4.90 5.17 6.27
C GLY A 20 4.04 4.30 7.18
N LYS A 21 4.63 3.55 8.10
CA LYS A 21 3.85 3.02 9.22
C LYS A 21 3.34 4.22 10.04
N PRO A 22 2.23 4.08 10.80
CA PRO A 22 1.73 5.17 11.65
C PRO A 22 2.78 5.76 12.61
N ALA A 23 3.83 4.99 12.91
CA ALA A 23 4.94 5.39 13.77
C ALA A 23 6.07 6.17 13.06
N ASP A 24 6.04 6.32 11.73
CA ASP A 24 7.13 6.96 10.99
C ASP A 24 7.01 8.49 11.00
N PRO A 25 8.02 9.23 11.48
CA PRO A 25 7.98 10.71 11.49
C PRO A 25 7.96 11.30 10.07
N GLY A 26 7.09 12.29 9.81
CA GLY A 26 7.08 13.09 8.57
C GLY A 26 6.16 12.59 7.45
N ARG A 27 5.15 11.77 7.75
CA ARG A 27 4.32 11.12 6.72
C ARG A 27 3.36 12.07 5.98
N SER A 28 3.41 12.04 4.64
CA SER A 28 2.44 12.66 3.72
C SER A 28 1.67 11.66 2.84
N GLY A 29 1.92 10.36 2.97
CA GLY A 29 1.21 9.30 2.23
C GLY A 29 0.04 8.72 3.03
N GLY A 30 -1.19 8.79 2.51
CA GLY A 30 -2.38 8.26 3.20
C GLY A 30 -2.47 6.73 3.19
N ASP A 31 -2.49 6.13 2.00
CA ASP A 31 -2.69 4.70 1.78
C ASP A 31 -1.70 4.15 0.74
N ASN A 32 -0.71 3.38 1.21
CA ASN A 32 0.35 2.81 0.38
C ASN A 32 -0.20 1.77 -0.60
N ARG A 33 -1.27 1.07 -0.24
CA ARG A 33 -1.91 0.08 -1.13
C ARG A 33 -2.48 0.79 -2.33
N ARG A 34 -3.25 1.85 -2.11
CA ARG A 34 -3.84 2.65 -3.19
C ARG A 34 -2.79 3.26 -4.11
N PHE A 35 -1.66 3.72 -3.57
CA PHE A 35 -0.57 4.23 -4.39
C PHE A 35 0.01 3.14 -5.30
N ILE A 36 0.29 1.95 -4.75
CA ILE A 36 0.86 0.83 -5.52
C ILE A 36 -0.15 0.29 -6.54
N GLU A 37 -1.42 0.15 -6.17
CA GLU A 37 -2.50 -0.26 -7.08
C GLU A 37 -2.65 0.71 -8.26
N ALA A 38 -2.47 2.01 -8.03
CA ALA A 38 -2.47 3.01 -9.10
C ALA A 38 -1.27 2.91 -10.06
N LEU A 39 -0.15 2.31 -9.63
CA LEU A 39 1.02 2.04 -10.49
C LEU A 39 0.89 0.74 -11.29
N LEU A 40 0.08 -0.21 -10.80
CA LEU A 40 -0.12 -1.53 -11.42
C LEU A 40 -1.25 -1.56 -12.46
N TRP A 41 -1.93 -0.43 -12.65
CA TRP A 41 -3.01 -0.24 -13.61
C TRP A 41 -2.51 0.56 -14.81
#